data_AF-A0AAX3RN35-F1
#
_entry.id   AF-A0AAX3RN35-F1
#
_cell.length_a   1.000
_cell.length_b   1.000
_cell.length_c   1.000
_cell.angle_alpha   90.00
_cell.angle_beta   90.00
_cell.angle_gamma   90.00
#
_symmetry.space_group_name_H-M   'P 1'
#
loop_
_entity.id
_entity.type
_entity.pdbx_description
1 polymer ?
#
loop_
_entity_poly.entity_id
_entity_poly.type
_entity_poly.pdbx_seq_one_letter_code
_entity_poly.pdbx_strand_id
1 'polypeptide(L)'
;MAVRKIEIKKSYEEVEIGDSIYKIPFDDDSLKKYESFSKEYYAAVKKLEKVNVNNASDKQLEQLELENERLTKQAIEMFLGEGTYSHIYEQAGRSVFVVAEIVFSLLEVVEEKFQDFQNRGKKYYTK
;
A
#
# COMPACT_ATOMS: atom_id res chain seq x y z
N MET A 1 -7.03 44.76 14.42
CA MET A 1 -7.50 43.36 14.28
C MET A 1 -6.27 42.46 14.30
N ALA A 2 -6.25 41.42 15.14
CA ALA A 2 -5.13 40.47 15.17
C ALA A 2 -5.33 39.41 14.08
N VAL A 3 -4.36 39.28 13.17
CA VAL A 3 -4.34 38.22 12.14
C VAL A 3 -3.79 36.94 12.77
N ARG A 4 -4.51 35.82 12.62
CA ARG A 4 -4.05 34.49 13.06
C ARG A 4 -3.44 33.75 11.87
N LYS A 5 -2.22 33.24 12.03
CA LYS A 5 -1.57 32.36 11.03
C LYS A 5 -2.06 30.92 11.23
N ILE A 6 -2.52 30.29 10.15
CA ILE A 6 -2.87 28.87 10.09
C ILE A 6 -1.93 28.23 9.07
N GLU A 7 -1.30 27.12 9.43
CA GLU A 7 -0.36 26.41 8.55
C GLU A 7 -1.04 25.26 7.81
N ILE A 8 -0.83 25.19 6.51
CA ILE A 8 -1.29 24.09 5.65
C ILE A 8 -0.25 22.97 5.72
N LYS A 9 -0.66 21.77 6.12
CA LYS A 9 0.20 20.59 6.18
C LYS A 9 0.29 19.92 4.80
N LYS A 10 1.38 19.16 4.59
CA LYS A 10 1.55 18.31 3.39
C LYS A 10 0.44 17.25 3.34
N SER A 11 -0.03 16.96 2.13
CA SER A 11 -1.02 15.92 1.83
C SER A 11 -0.36 14.67 1.22
N TYR A 12 0.88 14.38 1.62
CA TYR A 12 1.61 13.18 1.22
C TYR A 12 2.53 12.74 2.36
N GLU A 13 2.87 11.45 2.38
CA GLU A 13 3.95 10.91 3.22
C GLU A 13 5.13 10.50 2.34
N GLU A 14 6.35 10.75 2.82
CA GLU A 14 7.58 10.28 2.17
C GLU A 14 7.96 8.92 2.76
N VAL A 15 8.16 7.93 1.89
CA VAL A 15 8.63 6.59 2.28
C VAL A 15 9.90 6.25 1.52
N GLU A 16 10.86 5.66 2.22
CA GLU A 16 12.11 5.20 1.64
C GLU A 16 12.00 3.69 1.38
N ILE A 17 12.23 3.28 0.13
CA ILE A 17 12.19 1.88 -0.30
C ILE A 17 13.45 1.62 -1.12
N GLY A 18 14.35 0.82 -0.57
CA GLY A 18 15.70 0.65 -1.11
C GLY A 18 16.40 2.01 -1.18
N ASP A 19 16.98 2.35 -2.33
CA ASP A 19 17.72 3.60 -2.52
C ASP A 19 16.84 4.75 -3.05
N SER A 20 15.51 4.67 -2.89
CA SER A 20 14.55 5.59 -3.51
C SER A 20 13.52 6.12 -2.51
N ILE A 21 13.24 7.42 -2.58
CA ILE A 21 12.18 8.07 -1.79
C ILE A 21 10.96 8.25 -2.68
N TYR A 22 9.83 7.72 -2.22
CA TYR A 22 8.53 7.84 -2.87
C TYR A 22 7.59 8.71 -2.06
N LYS A 23 6.59 9.29 -2.72
CA LYS A 23 5.55 10.11 -2.08
C LYS A 23 4.22 9.40 -2.21
N ILE A 24 3.65 9.02 -1.08
CA ILE A 24 2.32 8.43 -1.00
C ILE A 24 1.31 9.58 -0.85
N PRO A 25 0.44 9.83 -1.84
CA PRO A 25 -0.56 10.88 -1.76
C PRO A 25 -1.69 10.55 -0.77
N PHE A 26 -2.12 11.55 -0.01
CA PHE A 26 -3.27 11.50 0.91
C PHE A 26 -4.38 12.49 0.50
N ASP A 27 -4.52 12.72 -0.81
CA ASP A 27 -5.70 13.39 -1.36
C ASP A 27 -6.92 12.45 -1.39
N ASP A 28 -8.12 13.02 -1.54
CA ASP A 28 -9.39 12.30 -1.47
C ASP A 28 -9.50 11.17 -2.50
N ASP A 29 -8.90 11.33 -3.68
CA ASP A 29 -8.95 10.31 -4.74
C ASP A 29 -8.03 9.14 -4.42
N SER A 30 -6.85 9.40 -3.87
CA SER A 30 -5.90 8.39 -3.42
C SER A 30 -6.45 7.59 -2.24
N LEU A 31 -7.05 8.27 -1.26
CA LEU A 31 -7.67 7.61 -0.10
C LEU A 31 -8.78 6.62 -0.50
N LYS A 32 -9.66 7.01 -1.44
CA LYS A 32 -10.70 6.11 -1.97
C LYS A 32 -10.11 4.87 -2.65
N LYS A 33 -9.02 5.05 -3.40
CA LYS A 33 -8.32 3.92 -4.04
C LYS A 33 -7.76 2.97 -2.99
N TYR A 34 -7.11 3.48 -1.95
CA TYR A 34 -6.54 2.65 -0.88
C TYR A 34 -7.61 1.84 -0.15
N GLU A 35 -8.76 2.45 0.17
CA GLU A 35 -9.85 1.74 0.84
C GLU A 35 -10.44 0.63 -0.03
N SER A 36 -10.66 0.91 -1.33
CA SER A 36 -11.20 -0.09 -2.26
C SER A 36 -10.19 -1.23 -2.50
N PHE A 37 -8.94 -0.88 -2.74
CA PHE A 37 -7.90 -1.83 -3.10
C PHE A 37 -7.47 -2.71 -1.93
N SER A 38 -7.34 -2.15 -0.71
CA SER A 38 -6.96 -2.93 0.47
C SER A 38 -7.90 -4.13 0.69
N LYS A 39 -9.22 -3.93 0.56
CA LYS A 39 -10.20 -5.02 0.68
C LYS A 39 -10.00 -6.12 -0.37
N GLU A 40 -9.74 -5.73 -1.63
CA GLU A 40 -9.47 -6.67 -2.72
C GLU A 40 -8.15 -7.43 -2.48
N TYR A 41 -7.09 -6.70 -2.13
CA TYR A 41 -5.76 -7.26 -1.90
C TYR A 41 -5.74 -8.26 -0.75
N TYR A 42 -6.32 -7.91 0.41
CA TYR A 42 -6.43 -8.84 1.54
C TYR A 42 -7.24 -10.09 1.18
N ALA A 43 -8.32 -9.95 0.40
CA ALA A 43 -9.12 -11.08 -0.04
C ALA A 43 -8.32 -12.01 -0.95
N ALA A 44 -7.48 -11.46 -1.84
CA ALA A 44 -6.64 -12.24 -2.73
C ALA A 44 -5.48 -12.94 -1.99
N VAL A 45 -4.76 -12.23 -1.12
CA VAL A 45 -3.72 -12.83 -0.26
C VAL A 45 -4.28 -13.98 0.56
N LYS A 46 -5.47 -13.81 1.16
CA LYS A 46 -6.12 -14.88 1.95
C LYS A 46 -6.56 -16.08 1.11
N LYS A 47 -6.80 -15.90 -0.19
CA LYS A 47 -7.03 -17.04 -1.11
C LYS A 47 -5.71 -17.77 -1.37
N LEU A 48 -4.63 -17.04 -1.59
CA LEU A 48 -3.29 -17.59 -1.80
C LEU A 48 -2.82 -18.40 -0.58
N GLU A 49 -3.01 -17.90 0.64
CA GLU A 49 -2.68 -18.62 1.89
C GLU A 49 -3.39 -19.97 2.04
N LYS A 50 -4.58 -20.12 1.45
CA LYS A 50 -5.37 -21.36 1.54
C LYS A 50 -4.92 -22.42 0.54
N VAL A 51 -4.07 -22.08 -0.42
CA VAL A 51 -3.56 -23.03 -1.39
C VAL A 51 -2.52 -23.91 -0.73
N ASN A 52 -2.77 -25.22 -0.71
CA ASN A 52 -1.75 -26.18 -0.33
C ASN A 52 -0.82 -26.41 -1.53
N VAL A 53 0.31 -25.70 -1.53
CA VAL A 53 1.37 -25.80 -2.54
C VAL A 53 1.85 -27.24 -2.78
N ASN A 54 1.79 -28.13 -1.78
CA ASN A 54 2.23 -29.52 -1.94
C ASN A 54 1.25 -30.39 -2.75
N ASN A 55 -0.01 -29.93 -2.90
CA ASN A 55 -1.08 -30.67 -3.57
C ASN A 55 -1.62 -29.95 -4.81
N ALA A 56 -1.10 -28.76 -5.12
CA ALA A 56 -1.49 -28.00 -6.30
C ALA A 56 -0.80 -28.55 -7.54
N SER A 57 -1.51 -28.55 -8.67
CA SER A 57 -0.87 -28.83 -9.97
C SER A 57 0.04 -27.68 -10.40
N ASP A 58 1.06 -27.96 -11.21
CA ASP A 58 1.97 -26.94 -11.75
C ASP A 58 1.22 -25.78 -12.43
N LYS A 59 0.16 -26.08 -13.18
CA LYS A 59 -0.69 -25.04 -13.82
C LYS A 59 -1.42 -24.17 -12.82
N GLN A 60 -1.85 -24.73 -11.68
CA GLN A 60 -2.48 -23.94 -10.63
C GLN A 60 -1.46 -23.06 -9.93
N LEU A 61 -0.24 -23.58 -9.68
CA LEU A 61 0.84 -22.80 -9.09
C LEU A 61 1.24 -21.61 -9.97
N GLU A 62 1.40 -21.85 -11.28
CA GLU A 62 1.71 -20.79 -12.26
C GLU A 62 0.60 -19.72 -12.32
N GLN A 63 -0.67 -20.12 -12.31
CA GLN A 63 -1.78 -19.16 -12.28
C GLN A 63 -1.80 -18.31 -11.01
N LEU A 64 -1.49 -18.91 -9.86
CA LEU A 64 -1.44 -18.20 -8.58
C LEU A 64 -0.26 -17.23 -8.53
N GLU A 65 0.88 -17.61 -9.08
CA GLU A 65 2.05 -16.74 -9.19
C GLU A 65 1.73 -15.51 -10.06
N LEU A 66 1.14 -15.71 -11.23
CA LEU A 66 0.72 -14.63 -12.13
C LEU A 66 -0.33 -13.72 -11.50
N GLU A 67 -1.29 -14.27 -10.75
CA GLU A 67 -2.29 -13.49 -10.04
C GLU A 67 -1.64 -12.64 -8.93
N ASN A 68 -0.72 -13.23 -8.16
CA ASN A 68 0.00 -12.53 -7.10
C ASN A 68 0.86 -11.40 -7.67
N GLU A 69 1.64 -11.68 -8.72
CA GLU A 69 2.45 -10.67 -9.41
C GLU A 69 1.60 -9.49 -9.90
N ARG A 70 0.48 -9.80 -10.57
CA ARG A 70 -0.45 -8.79 -11.07
C ARG A 70 -0.99 -7.90 -9.95
N LEU A 71 -1.41 -8.49 -8.84
CA LEU A 71 -1.97 -7.76 -7.70
C LEU A 71 -0.91 -6.92 -6.99
N THR A 72 0.27 -7.47 -6.74
CA THR A 72 1.38 -6.74 -6.14
C THR A 72 1.82 -5.57 -7.03
N LYS A 73 1.88 -5.76 -8.35
CA LYS A 73 2.13 -4.67 -9.30
C LYS A 73 1.08 -3.57 -9.19
N GLN A 74 -0.20 -3.93 -9.25
CA GLN A 74 -1.29 -2.96 -9.11
C GLN A 74 -1.22 -2.19 -7.80
N ALA A 75 -0.87 -2.87 -6.70
CA ALA A 75 -0.72 -2.24 -5.39
C ALA A 75 0.39 -1.19 -5.40
N ILE A 76 1.59 -1.57 -5.86
CA ILE A 76 2.75 -0.68 -5.91
C ILE A 76 2.46 0.54 -6.77
N GLU A 77 1.93 0.34 -7.98
CA GLU A 77 1.64 1.45 -8.88
C GLU A 77 0.51 2.36 -8.37
N MET A 78 -0.45 1.80 -7.62
CA MET A 78 -1.48 2.59 -6.94
C MET A 78 -0.89 3.48 -5.83
N PHE A 79 0.04 2.97 -5.02
CA PHE A 79 0.63 3.73 -3.92
C PHE A 79 1.68 4.73 -4.39
N LEU A 80 2.53 4.33 -5.33
CA LEU A 80 3.79 5.02 -5.63
C LEU A 80 3.81 5.65 -7.03
N GLY A 81 2.83 5.34 -7.87
CA GLY A 81 2.70 5.84 -9.24
C GLY A 81 3.06 4.81 -10.31
N GLU A 82 2.56 5.04 -11.52
CA GLU A 82 2.78 4.16 -12.67
C GLU A 82 4.27 3.95 -12.99
N GLY A 83 4.66 2.71 -13.31
CA GLY A 83 6.03 2.37 -13.68
C GLY A 83 6.99 2.16 -12.51
N THR A 84 6.57 2.41 -11.26
CA THR A 84 7.42 2.20 -10.07
C THR A 84 7.65 0.72 -9.77
N TYR A 85 6.71 -0.15 -10.13
CA TYR A 85 6.81 -1.59 -9.85
C TYR A 85 8.07 -2.21 -10.44
N SER A 86 8.39 -1.93 -11.71
CA SER A 86 9.54 -2.56 -12.38
C SER A 86 10.85 -2.27 -11.66
N HIS A 87 11.03 -1.02 -11.19
CA HIS A 87 12.23 -0.62 -10.46
C HIS A 87 12.31 -1.29 -9.08
N ILE A 88 11.19 -1.34 -8.36
CA ILE A 88 11.10 -1.99 -7.05
C ILE A 88 11.30 -3.51 -7.18
N TYR A 89 10.74 -4.13 -8.21
CA TYR A 89 10.86 -5.55 -8.47
C TYR A 89 12.32 -5.96 -8.77
N GLU A 90 13.05 -5.15 -9.54
CA GLU A 90 14.46 -5.39 -9.79
C GLU A 90 15.30 -5.20 -8.51
N GLN A 91 15.03 -4.14 -7.71
CA GLN A 91 15.69 -3.96 -6.40
C GLN A 91 15.38 -5.09 -5.41
N ALA A 92 14.18 -5.65 -5.48
CA ALA A 92 13.75 -6.80 -4.69
C ALA A 92 14.34 -8.14 -5.18
N GLY A 93 15.28 -8.11 -6.13
CA GLY A 93 15.92 -9.31 -6.67
C GLY A 93 14.96 -10.19 -7.48
N ARG A 94 13.95 -9.58 -8.12
CA ARG A 94 12.90 -10.26 -8.90
C ARG A 94 12.04 -11.19 -8.07
N SER A 95 11.82 -10.85 -6.79
CA SER A 95 10.98 -11.60 -5.88
C SER A 95 9.65 -10.91 -5.65
N VAL A 96 8.55 -11.46 -6.18
CA VAL A 96 7.19 -10.96 -5.93
C VAL A 96 6.85 -11.01 -4.44
N PHE A 97 7.36 -12.01 -3.71
CA PHE A 97 7.16 -12.12 -2.26
C PHE A 97 7.73 -10.92 -1.50
N VAL A 98 8.95 -10.49 -1.84
CA VAL A 98 9.57 -9.31 -1.23
C VAL A 98 8.80 -8.04 -1.58
N VAL A 99 8.33 -7.92 -2.83
CA VAL A 99 7.50 -6.76 -3.20
C VAL A 99 6.14 -6.77 -2.49
N ALA A 100 5.57 -7.96 -2.24
CA ALA A 100 4.33 -8.07 -1.48
C ALA A 100 4.49 -7.61 -0.02
N GLU A 101 5.65 -7.84 0.60
CA GLU A 101 5.98 -7.29 1.93
C GLU A 101 6.00 -5.76 1.91
N ILE A 102 6.58 -5.15 0.87
CA ILE A 102 6.55 -3.69 0.66
C ILE A 102 5.10 -3.20 0.59
N VAL A 103 4.21 -3.92 -0.10
CA VAL A 103 2.79 -3.55 -0.17
C VAL A 103 2.14 -3.56 1.22
N PHE A 104 2.45 -4.52 2.08
CA PHE A 104 1.93 -4.53 3.46
C PHE A 104 2.43 -3.32 4.25
N SER A 105 3.71 -2.98 4.16
CA SER A 105 4.24 -1.79 4.83
C SER A 105 3.58 -0.50 4.32
N LEU A 106 3.26 -0.41 3.02
CA LEU A 106 2.54 0.74 2.47
C LEU A 106 1.10 0.84 2.99
N LEU A 107 0.42 -0.31 3.15
CA LEU A 107 -0.91 -0.36 3.77
C LEU A 107 -0.88 0.09 5.24
N GLU A 108 0.15 -0.32 5.99
CA GLU A 108 0.36 0.11 7.38
C GLU A 108 0.56 1.62 7.48
N VAL A 109 1.38 2.22 6.61
CA VAL A 109 1.59 3.68 6.56
C VAL A 109 0.26 4.42 6.36
N VAL A 110 -0.61 3.92 5.47
CA VAL A 110 -1.93 4.52 5.26
C VAL A 110 -2.82 4.36 6.50
N GLU A 111 -2.85 3.17 7.10
CA GLU A 111 -3.63 2.91 8.32
C GLU A 111 -3.22 3.84 9.47
N GLU A 112 -1.92 3.98 9.73
CA GLU A 112 -1.38 4.86 10.77
C GLU A 112 -1.82 6.31 10.57
N LYS A 113 -1.75 6.83 9.34
CA LYS A 113 -2.21 8.19 9.03
C LYS A 113 -3.70 8.38 9.29
N PHE A 114 -4.53 7.38 8.98
CA PHE A 114 -5.96 7.42 9.28
C PHE A 114 -6.20 7.43 10.80
N GLN A 115 -5.52 6.58 11.55
CA GLN A 115 -5.64 6.54 13.01
C GLN A 115 -5.21 7.88 13.64
N ASP A 116 -4.12 8.47 13.17
CA ASP A 116 -3.65 9.80 13.60
C ASP A 116 -4.67 10.91 13.33
N PHE A 117 -5.39 10.84 12.22
CA PHE A 117 -6.47 11.77 11.92
C PHE A 117 -7.63 11.63 12.91
N GLN A 118 -8.09 10.39 13.15
CA GLN A 118 -9.19 10.11 14.09
C GLN A 118 -8.84 10.50 15.53
N ASN A 119 -7.62 10.20 15.97
CA ASN A 119 -7.15 10.49 17.33
C ASN A 119 -7.01 11.99 17.60
N ARG A 120 -6.65 12.78 16.58
CA ARG A 120 -6.69 14.25 16.66
C ARG A 120 -8.10 14.75 16.91
N GLY A 121 -9.08 14.26 16.16
CA GLY A 121 -10.50 14.61 16.38
C GLY A 121 -10.94 14.33 17.81
N LYS A 122 -10.70 13.12 18.32
CA LYS A 122 -11.09 12.73 19.69
C LYS A 122 -10.50 13.66 20.76
N LYS A 123 -9.20 14.01 20.67
CA LYS A 123 -8.52 14.92 21.64
C LYS A 123 -9.17 16.31 21.75
N TYR A 124 -9.84 16.80 20.70
CA TYR A 124 -10.51 18.11 20.72
C TYR A 124 -11.94 18.06 21.25
N TYR A 125 -12.63 16.92 21.17
CA TYR A 125 -14.04 16.78 21.57
C TYR A 125 -14.24 16.10 22.93
N THR A 126 -13.20 15.49 23.51
CA THR A 126 -13.23 14.92 24.87
C THR A 126 -12.55 15.80 25.92
N LYS A 127 -12.45 17.11 25.69
CA LYS A 127 -12.05 18.10 26.70
C LYS A 127 -13.25 18.88 27.19
#